data_AF-A0A497SPM3-F1
#
_entry.id   AF-A0A497SPM3-F1
#
_cell.length_a   1.000
_cell.length_b   1.000
_cell.length_c   1.000
_cell.angle_alpha   90.00
_cell.angle_beta   90.00
_cell.angle_gamma   90.00
#
_symmetry.space_group_name_H-M   'P 1'
#
loop_
_entity.id
_entity.type
_entity.pdbx_description
1 polymer ?
#
loop_
_entity_poly.entity_id
_entity_poly.type
_entity_poly.pdbx_seq_one_letter_code
_entity_poly.pdbx_strand_id
1 'polypeptide(L)' 'MVLKGAKNTIQRFKPRLTIAAYHYNNEVRDIVKFLKNIAPFYKIQITGNGILNAYPSHE' A
#
# COMPACT_ATOMS: atom_id res chain seq x y z
N MET A 1 4.81 5.03 11.10
CA MET A 1 4.64 4.30 9.82
C MET A 1 5.20 5.15 8.68
N VAL A 2 6.22 4.65 7.99
CA VAL A 2 6.93 5.34 6.90
C VAL A 2 5.97 5.86 5.82
N LEU A 3 4.92 5.09 5.50
CA LEU A 3 3.91 5.44 4.50
C LEU A 3 3.15 6.75 4.78
N LYS A 4 3.01 7.16 6.05
CA LYS A 4 2.37 8.46 6.39
C LYS A 4 3.19 9.64 5.86
N GLY A 5 4.52 9.57 5.94
CA GLY A 5 5.42 10.59 5.40
C GLY A 5 5.44 10.62 3.87
N ALA A 6 5.22 9.47 3.22
CA ALA A 6 5.16 9.35 1.77
C ALA A 6 3.79 9.74 1.17
N LYS A 7 2.80 10.18 1.96
CA LYS A 7 1.42 10.44 1.52
C LYS A 7 1.36 11.32 0.26
N ASN A 8 2.05 12.46 0.26
CA ASN A 8 2.03 13.39 -0.88
C ASN A 8 2.58 12.75 -2.16
N THR A 9 3.70 12.02 -2.04
CA THR A 9 4.31 11.30 -3.16
C THR A 9 3.38 10.23 -3.72
N ILE A 10 2.75 9.44 -2.85
CA ILE A 10 1.81 8.38 -3.23
C ILE A 10 0.61 8.97 -4.00
N GLN A 11 0.00 10.04 -3.48
CA GLN A 11 -1.17 10.66 -4.10
C GLN A 11 -0.85 11.37 -5.43
N ARG A 12 0.29 12.07 -5.49
CA ARG A 12 0.70 12.87 -6.65
C ARG A 12 1.21 12.03 -7.81
N PHE A 13 2.09 11.07 -7.54
CA PHE A 13 2.80 10.33 -8.59
C PHE A 13 2.23 8.93 -8.83
N LYS A 14 1.35 8.45 -7.95
CA LYS A 14 0.71 7.13 -8.08
C LYS A 14 1.71 6.00 -8.37
N PRO A 15 2.86 5.92 -7.69
CA PRO A 15 3.88 4.91 -8.00
C PRO A 15 3.35 3.49 -7.75
N ARG A 16 3.91 2.48 -8.41
CA ARG A 16 3.72 1.09 -7.99
C ARG A 16 4.42 0.88 -6.64
N LEU A 17 3.76 0.21 -5.71
CA LEU A 17 4.28 -0.02 -4.36
C LEU A 17 4.44 -1.52 -4.11
N THR A 18 5.58 -1.91 -3.56
CA THR A 18 5.81 -3.23 -2.95
C THR A 18 6.22 -3.01 -1.51
N ILE A 19 5.46 -3.58 -0.58
CA ILE A 19 5.61 -3.32 0.85
C ILE A 19 5.72 -4.67 1.56
N ALA A 20 6.81 -4.86 2.30
CA ALA A 20 6.92 -5.96 3.25
C ALA A 20 5.97 -5.70 4.43
N ALA A 21 4.99 -6.57 4.62
CA ALA A 21 3.93 -6.43 5.61
C ALA A 21 3.84 -7.65 6.55
N TYR A 22 4.98 -8.32 6.78
CA TYR A 22 5.08 -9.55 7.60
C TYR A 22 5.59 -9.30 9.03
N HIS A 23 5.87 -8.06 9.42
CA HIS A 23 6.53 -7.78 10.70
C HIS A 23 5.56 -7.87 11.89
N TYR A 24 4.26 -7.63 11.65
CA TYR A 24 3.22 -7.72 12.68
C TYR A 24 1.94 -8.35 12.11
N ASN A 25 1.21 -9.08 12.95
CA ASN A 25 -0.02 -9.80 12.56
C ASN A 25 -1.09 -8.90 11.89
N ASN A 26 -1.16 -7.62 12.28
CA ASN A 26 -2.15 -6.67 11.76
C ASN A 26 -1.59 -5.71 10.68
N GLU A 27 -0.30 -5.82 10.34
CA GLU A 27 0.38 -4.86 9.47
C GLU A 27 -0.26 -4.76 8.08
N VAL A 28 -0.58 -5.91 7.48
CA VAL A 28 -1.31 -5.99 6.21
C VAL A 28 -2.63 -5.22 6.29
N ARG A 29 -3.42 -5.44 7.34
CA ARG A 29 -4.74 -4.80 7.50
C ARG A 29 -4.60 -3.29 7.65
N ASP A 30 -3.62 -2.83 8.42
CA ASP A 30 -3.39 -1.41 8.67
C ASP A 30 -2.89 -0.69 7.41
N ILE A 31 -1.99 -1.31 6.65
CA ILE A 31 -1.51 -0.77 5.38
C ILE A 31 -2.63 -0.71 4.34
N VAL A 32 -3.42 -1.79 4.20
CA VAL A 32 -4.59 -1.80 3.30
C VAL A 32 -5.57 -0.69 3.65
N LYS A 33 -5.91 -0.54 4.95
CA LYS A 33 -6.82 0.50 5.43
C LYS A 33 -6.27 1.90 5.13
N PHE A 34 -4.98 2.11 5.36
CA PHE A 34 -4.32 3.38 5.06
C PHE A 34 -4.34 3.71 3.57
N LEU A 35 -3.91 2.78 2.71
CA LEU A 35 -3.86 2.99 1.26
C LEU A 35 -5.25 3.21 0.68
N LYS A 36 -6.27 2.45 1.10
CA LYS A 36 -7.66 2.68 0.67
C LYS A 36 -8.19 4.07 1.05
N ASN A 37 -7.75 4.60 2.19
CA ASN A 37 -8.17 5.93 2.65
C ASN A 37 -7.49 7.08 1.88
N ILE A 38 -6.18 6.98 1.60
CA ILE A 38 -5.44 8.09 0.97
C ILE A 38 -5.35 7.98 -0.55
N ALA A 39 -5.46 6.77 -1.10
CA ALA A 39 -5.22 6.46 -2.50
C ALA A 39 -6.14 5.32 -2.96
N PRO A 40 -7.48 5.56 -3.00
CA PRO A 40 -8.47 4.55 -3.36
C PRO A 40 -8.35 4.04 -4.80
N PHE A 41 -7.52 4.69 -5.63
CA PHE A 41 -7.22 4.26 -6.99
C PHE A 41 -6.29 3.06 -7.08
N TYR A 42 -5.65 2.62 -5.99
CA TYR A 42 -4.82 1.40 -6.02
C TYR A 42 -5.67 0.14 -5.98
N LYS A 43 -5.36 -0.80 -6.86
CA LYS A 43 -5.66 -2.22 -6.66
C LYS A 43 -4.55 -2.81 -5.79
N ILE A 44 -4.93 -3.64 -4.82
CA ILE A 44 -4.00 -4.21 -3.84
C ILE A 44 -4.02 -5.73 -3.97
N GLN A 45 -2.84 -6.34 -4.04
CA GLN A 45 -2.64 -7.79 -4.04
C GLN A 45 -1.68 -8.16 -2.93
N ILE A 46 -2.03 -9.19 -2.15
CA ILE A 46 -1.15 -9.77 -1.14
C ILE A 46 -0.58 -11.05 -1.74
N THR A 47 0.74 -11.16 -1.81
CA THR A 47 1.45 -12.35 -2.30
C THR A 47 1.98 -13.16 -1.11
N GLY A 48 2.48 -14.36 -1.39
CA GLY A 48 3.14 -15.19 -0.37
C GLY A 48 4.21 -14.41 0.41
N ASN A 49 4.41 -14.80 1.68
CA ASN A 49 5.34 -14.17 2.63
C ASN A 49 4.95 -12.78 3.15
N GLY A 50 3.66 -12.41 3.08
CA GLY A 50 3.17 -11.16 3.65
C GLY A 50 3.66 -9.92 2.88
N ILE A 51 3.90 -10.04 1.58
CA ILE A 51 4.21 -8.90 0.72
C ILE A 51 2.91 -8.33 0.16
N LEU A 52 2.75 -7.01 0.26
CA LEU A 52 1.63 -6.26 -0.30
C LEU A 52 2.12 -5.48 -1.52
N ASN A 53 1.49 -5.74 -2.66
CA ASN A 53 1.69 -5.01 -3.90
C ASN A 53 0.48 -4.10 -4.16
N ALA A 54 0.72 -2.83 -4.49
CA ALA A 54 -0.31 -1.89 -4.88
C ALA A 54 0.01 -1.26 -6.24
N TYR A 55 -0.94 -1.34 -7.17
CA TYR A 55 -0.82 -0.88 -8.55
C TYR A 55 -1.99 0.05 -8.91
N PRO A 56 -1.74 1.19 -9.60
CA PRO A 56 -2.80 2.11 -9.98
C PRO A 56 -3.82 1.44 -10.91
N SER A 57 -5.11 1.68 -10.72
CA SER A 57 -6.19 1.01 -11.48
C SER A 57 -6.26 1.36 -12.98
N HIS A 58 -5.36 2.18 -13.51
CA HIS A 58 -5.28 2.54 -14.93
C HIS A 58 -4.12 1.86 -15.67
N GLU A 59 -3.42 0.92 -15.01
CA GLU A 59 -2.47 -0.02 -15.62
C GLU A 59 -3.05 -1.44 -15.64
#